data_AF-A0A356PAC7-F1
#
_entry.id   AF-A0A356PAC7-F1
#
_cell.length_a   1.000
_cell.length_b   1.000
_cell.length_c   1.000
_cell.angle_alpha   90.00
_cell.angle_beta   90.00
_cell.angle_gamma   90.00
#
_symmetry.space_group_name_H-M   'P 1'
#
loop_
_entity.id
_entity.type
_entity.pdbx_description
1 polymer ?
#
loop_
_entity_poly.entity_id
_entity_poly.type
_entity_poly.pdbx_seq_one_letter_code
_entity_poly.pdbx_strand_id
1 'polypeptide(L)' 'MIAINRKTGTGSSLHRQSQFQVGDRIETSNHCLGTVVRLDRDELGAFIVAQLDILPGEFAYDSWDLEKIQ' A
#
# COMPACT_ATOMS: atom_id res chain seq x y z
N MET A 1 29.76 18.69 11.39
CA MET A 1 29.41 17.82 12.54
C MET A 1 28.68 16.61 11.99
N ILE A 2 29.29 15.43 12.03
CA ILE A 2 28.69 14.17 11.61
C ILE A 2 28.76 13.22 12.80
N ALA A 3 27.62 12.69 13.26
CA ALA A 3 27.59 11.54 14.17
C ALA A 3 26.23 10.80 14.19
N ILE A 4 26.19 9.69 13.45
CA ILE A 4 25.81 8.32 13.87
C ILE A 4 24.38 8.04 14.42
N ASN A 5 23.54 7.51 13.53
CA ASN A 5 22.89 6.19 13.59
C ASN A 5 22.19 5.73 14.90
N ARG A 6 20.86 5.92 14.98
CA ARG A 6 19.99 5.13 15.88
C ARG A 6 19.33 4.00 15.08
N LYS A 7 19.92 2.80 15.15
CA LYS A 7 19.23 1.54 14.83
C LYS A 7 18.16 1.32 15.89
N THR A 8 16.91 1.65 15.59
CA THR A 8 15.74 1.12 16.29
C THR A 8 15.24 -0.09 15.51
N GLY A 9 15.42 -1.27 16.09
CA GLY A 9 14.80 -2.49 15.61
C GLY A 9 13.27 -2.37 15.72
N THR A 10 12.65 -1.98 14.61
CA THR A 10 11.25 -2.25 14.25
C THR A 10 11.19 -2.30 12.73
N GLY A 11 12.16 -3.01 12.15
CA GLY A 11 12.33 -3.18 10.71
C GLY A 11 11.45 -4.33 10.22
N SER A 12 10.19 -4.03 9.89
CA SER A 12 9.40 -4.82 8.94
C SER A 12 8.06 -4.19 8.57
N SER A 13 7.43 -3.39 9.44
CA SER A 13 6.09 -2.81 9.16
C SER A 13 6.11 -1.47 8.42
N LEU A 14 7.13 -0.62 8.65
CA LEU A 14 7.23 0.69 7.98
C LEU A 14 7.62 0.60 6.50
N HIS A 15 8.26 -0.51 6.09
CA HIS A 15 8.71 -0.70 4.71
C HIS A 15 7.59 -1.16 3.75
N ARG A 16 6.45 -1.64 4.28
CA ARG A 16 5.32 -2.12 3.46
C ARG A 16 4.35 -1.00 3.09
N GLN A 17 4.17 -0.01 3.98
CA GLN A 17 3.30 1.14 3.72
C GLN A 17 3.80 2.06 2.60
N SER A 18 5.11 2.06 2.32
CA SER A 18 5.72 2.90 1.27
C SER A 18 5.93 2.16 -0.06
N GLN A 19 5.31 0.99 -0.26
CA GLN A 19 5.50 0.21 -1.49
C GLN A 19 4.51 0.54 -2.60
N PHE A 20 3.32 1.04 -2.26
CA PHE A 20 2.28 1.30 -3.24
C PHE A 20 2.41 2.71 -3.82
N GLN A 21 2.34 2.81 -5.13
CA GLN A 21 2.28 4.05 -5.91
C GLN A 21 1.07 4.01 -6.83
N VAL A 22 0.56 5.18 -7.20
CA VAL A 22 -0.50 5.29 -8.19
C VAL A 22 -0.01 4.72 -9.52
N GLY A 23 -0.76 3.78 -10.08
CA GLY A 23 -0.40 3.02 -11.28
C GLY A 23 0.23 1.65 -11.00
N ASP A 24 0.58 1.33 -9.75
CA ASP A 24 1.07 -0.01 -9.42
C ASP A 24 -0.03 -1.06 -9.53
N ARG A 25 0.35 -2.26 -9.96
CA ARG A 25 -0.52 -3.44 -9.91
C ARG A 25 -0.51 -4.06 -8.52
N ILE A 26 -1.70 -4.28 -8.02
CA ILE A 26 -1.96 -4.87 -6.70
C ILE A 26 -2.86 -6.07 -6.84
N GLU A 27 -2.65 -7.06 -5.97
CA GLU A 27 -3.53 -8.19 -5.76
C GLU A 27 -4.15 -8.03 -4.38
N THR A 28 -5.47 -8.14 -4.32
CA THR A 28 -6.21 -8.24 -3.06
C THR A 28 -6.13 -9.66 -2.50
N SER A 29 -6.37 -9.84 -1.20
CA SER A 29 -6.44 -11.17 -0.54
C SER A 29 -7.37 -12.20 -1.20
N ASN A 30 -8.31 -11.76 -2.04
CA ASN A 30 -9.20 -12.63 -2.81
C ASN A 30 -8.61 -13.04 -4.18
N HIS A 31 -7.30 -12.89 -4.40
CA HIS A 31 -6.64 -13.07 -5.70
C HIS A 31 -7.26 -12.23 -6.82
N CYS A 32 -7.86 -11.09 -6.46
CA CYS A 32 -8.38 -10.16 -7.44
C CYS A 32 -7.32 -9.12 -7.76
N LEU A 33 -7.00 -9.03 -9.04
CA LEU A 33 -6.08 -8.03 -9.57
C LEU A 33 -6.75 -6.67 -9.65
N GLY A 34 -5.96 -5.64 -9.37
CA GLY A 34 -6.34 -4.26 -9.55
C GLY A 34 -5.14 -3.36 -9.78
N THR A 35 -5.44 -2.09 -9.98
CA THR A 35 -4.46 -1.03 -10.14
C THR A 35 -4.70 0.04 -9.11
N VAL A 36 -3.66 0.52 -8.44
CA VAL A 36 -3.77 1.64 -7.51
C VAL A 36 -4.13 2.90 -8.29
N VAL A 37 -5.30 3.46 -8.04
CA VAL A 37 -5.74 4.72 -8.66
C VAL A 37 -5.41 5.92 -7.79
N ARG A 38 -5.43 5.74 -6.46
CA ARG A 38 -5.12 6.81 -5.51
C ARG A 38 -4.61 6.24 -4.19
N LEU A 39 -3.78 7.04 -3.53
CA LEU A 39 -3.33 6.80 -2.17
C LEU A 39 -3.83 7.96 -1.34
N ASP A 40 -4.48 7.66 -0.24
CA ASP A 40 -5.03 8.67 0.65
C ASP A 40 -4.76 8.30 2.10
N ARG A 41 -4.85 9.27 3.00
CA ARG A 41 -4.61 9.02 4.42
C ARG A 41 -5.59 9.81 5.27
N ASP A 42 -6.19 9.11 6.20
CA ASP A 42 -7.10 9.69 7.19
C ASP A 42 -6.50 9.58 8.59
N GLU A 43 -7.28 10.04 9.57
CA GLU A 43 -6.98 10.03 11.00
C GLU A 43 -6.68 8.62 11.54
N LEU A 44 -7.20 7.59 10.86
CA LEU A 44 -7.07 6.17 11.21
C LEU A 44 -5.86 5.49 10.55
N GLY A 45 -5.30 6.05 9.46
CA GLY A 45 -4.21 5.43 8.72
C GLY A 45 -4.23 5.74 7.22
N ALA A 46 -3.23 5.21 6.51
CA ALA A 46 -3.14 5.29 5.06
C ALA A 46 -3.93 4.15 4.40
N PHE A 47 -4.81 4.50 3.47
CA PHE A 47 -5.60 3.58 2.67
C PHE A 47 -5.33 3.79 1.18
N ILE A 48 -5.58 2.74 0.43
CA ILE A 48 -5.21 2.59 -0.96
C ILE A 48 -6.49 2.41 -1.73
N VAL A 49 -6.77 3.34 -2.63
CA VAL A 49 -7.88 3.23 -3.56
C VAL A 49 -7.37 2.50 -4.78
N ALA A 50 -7.90 1.30 -5.00
CA ALA A 50 -7.58 0.47 -6.15
C ALA A 50 -8.81 0.24 -7.02
N GLN A 51 -8.60 0.25 -8.34
CA GLN A 51 -9.57 -0.16 -9.33
C GLN A 51 -9.33 -1.63 -9.67
N LEU A 52 -10.33 -2.47 -9.42
CA LEU A 52 -10.23 -3.91 -9.73
C LEU A 52 -10.50 -4.18 -11.20
N ASP A 53 -9.74 -5.09 -11.81
CA ASP A 53 -9.98 -5.51 -13.20
C ASP A 53 -11.29 -6.30 -13.34
N ILE A 54 -11.71 -6.99 -12.27
CA ILE A 54 -12.90 -7.85 -12.25
C ILE A 54 -14.21 -7.09 -12.09
N LEU A 55 -14.17 -5.88 -11.52
CA LEU A 55 -15.36 -5.12 -11.14
C LEU A 55 -15.17 -3.65 -11.53
N PRO A 56 -16.10 -3.06 -12.28
CA PRO A 56 -16.04 -1.64 -12.57
C PRO A 56 -16.30 -0.85 -11.27
N GLY A 57 -15.26 -0.20 -10.75
CA GLY A 57 -15.36 0.61 -9.55
C GLY A 57 -14.00 0.91 -8.91
N GLU A 58 -14.01 1.85 -7.98
CA GLU A 58 -12.87 2.21 -7.14
C GLU A 58 -13.17 1.73 -5.71
N PHE A 59 -12.24 1.01 -5.11
CA PHE A 59 -12.41 0.41 -3.80
C PHE A 59 -11.25 0.81 -2.90
N ALA A 60 -11.56 1.29 -1.70
CA ALA A 60 -10.58 1.62 -0.68
C ALA A 60 -10.22 0.35 0.10
N TYR A 61 -8.92 0.09 0.21
CA TYR A 61 -8.34 -1.03 0.93
C TYR A 61 -7.25 -0.53 1.87
N ASP A 62 -7.05 -1.24 2.97
CA ASP A 62 -5.88 -1.02 3.79
C ASP A 62 -4.62 -1.57 3.11
N SER A 63 -3.49 -0.90 3.37
CA SER A 63 -2.18 -1.34 2.89
C SER A 63 -1.74 -2.73 3.35
N TRP A 64 -2.44 -3.30 4.34
CA TRP A 64 -2.20 -4.66 4.85
C TRP A 64 -2.93 -5.75 4.06
N ASP A 65 -4.05 -5.41 3.45
CA ASP A 65 -4.92 -6.31 2.66
C ASP A 65 -4.56 -6.37 1.18
N LEU A 66 -3.58 -5.56 0.78
CA LEU A 66 -3.05 -5.53 -0.57
C LEU A 66 -1.65 -6.13 -0.62
N GLU A 67 -1.38 -6.89 -1.66
CA GLU A 67 -0.05 -7.30 -2.05
C GLU A 67 0.35 -6.62 -3.36
N LYS A 68 1.54 -6.03 -3.36
CA LYS A 68 2.11 -5.45 -4.56
C LYS A 68 2.72 -6.58 -5.40
N ILE A 69 2.33 -6.64 -6.66
CA ILE A 69 2.77 -7.69 -7.58
C ILE A 69 4.03 -7.25 -8.36
N GLN A 70 4.36 -5.95 -8.37
CA GLN A 70 5.39 -5.41 -9.26
C GLN A 70 6.15 -4.21 -8.69
#